data_AF-A0A522GSF1-F1
#
_entry.id   AF-A0A522GSF1-F1
#
_cell.length_a   1.000
_cell.length_b   1.000
_cell.length_c   1.000
_cell.angle_alpha   90.00
_cell.angle_beta   90.00
_cell.angle_gamma   90.00
#
_symmetry.space_group_name_H-M   'P 1'
#
loop_
_entity.id
_entity.type
_entity.pdbx_description
1 polymer ?
#
loop_
_entity_poly.entity_id
_entity_poly.type
_entity_poly.pdbx_seq_one_letter_code
_entity_poly.pdbx_strand_id
1 'polypeptide(L)'
;MKRYQLPIILFVMLFSASCKQKAPVKPEGTAPQFNNGLTVQEKAGGVMTPEIMWKFGRLGSFALSPDGSTVLYTVTDIDLQSEARQTNIFKLATTGGDPVRLTSDGGSSPQWFNKGKSIAYINKGNLCTMNSDGSERKIVTGISDFEIFSISPEGNKIYFTKRVKLDQTANEKHNLPKAKVRIINDLMYRHWNYWSDFSYSHIFVASFNGNTVSDEKDIMQGQRFESPTAPNFDEGEIAWSPDGTFIAYTSKRMNGMADARSTNTDIFLYE
;
A
#
# COMPACT_ATOMS: atom_id res chain seq x y z
N MET A 1 53.98 -54.20 -12.43
CA MET A 1 55.32 -53.56 -12.43
C MET A 1 55.58 -52.95 -13.79
N LYS A 2 55.58 -51.63 -13.90
CA LYS A 2 56.35 -50.83 -14.87
C LYS A 2 56.16 -49.36 -14.52
N ARG A 3 57.26 -48.71 -14.14
CA ARG A 3 57.43 -47.25 -14.10
C ARG A 3 57.27 -46.73 -15.53
N TYR A 4 56.91 -45.46 -15.73
CA TYR A 4 57.73 -44.46 -16.45
C TYR A 4 56.96 -43.14 -16.70
N GLN A 5 57.58 -42.08 -16.18
CA GLN A 5 57.75 -40.69 -16.68
C GLN A 5 56.54 -39.76 -16.88
N LEU A 6 56.52 -38.71 -16.04
CA LEU A 6 56.03 -37.38 -16.40
C LEU A 6 56.84 -36.82 -17.58
N PRO A 7 56.18 -36.10 -18.50
CA PRO A 7 56.67 -34.76 -18.79
C PRO A 7 55.55 -33.69 -18.92
N ILE A 8 55.83 -32.56 -18.26
CA ILE A 8 55.76 -31.18 -18.74
C ILE A 8 54.43 -30.69 -19.35
N ILE A 9 53.80 -29.83 -18.54
CA ILE A 9 52.65 -28.98 -18.80
C ILE A 9 52.99 -27.94 -19.89
N LEU A 10 52.15 -27.85 -20.92
CA LEU A 10 52.04 -26.68 -21.81
C LEU A 10 50.62 -26.12 -21.66
N PHE A 11 50.48 -25.03 -20.91
CA PHE A 11 49.19 -24.39 -20.63
C PHE A 11 48.85 -23.43 -21.79
N VAL A 12 48.03 -23.89 -22.73
CA VAL A 12 47.50 -23.05 -23.81
C VAL A 12 46.35 -22.21 -23.24
N MET A 13 46.61 -20.91 -23.02
CA MET A 13 45.58 -19.93 -22.65
C MET A 13 44.70 -19.62 -23.88
N LEU A 14 43.55 -20.29 -23.96
CA LEU A 14 42.47 -19.95 -24.88
C LEU A 14 41.74 -18.71 -24.36
N PHE A 15 42.02 -17.54 -24.94
CA PHE A 15 41.22 -16.34 -24.75
C PHE A 15 39.84 -16.52 -25.41
N SER A 16 38.84 -16.92 -24.63
CA SER A 16 37.45 -16.81 -25.04
C SER A 16 37.03 -15.34 -24.98
N ALA A 17 37.04 -14.65 -26.13
CA ALA A 17 36.39 -13.35 -26.29
C ALA A 17 34.88 -13.53 -26.10
N SER A 18 34.41 -13.41 -24.86
CA SER A 18 32.99 -13.35 -24.53
C SER A 18 32.47 -11.97 -24.91
N CYS A 19 32.07 -11.82 -26.17
CA CYS A 19 31.17 -10.75 -26.58
C CYS A 19 29.85 -10.96 -25.84
N LYS A 20 29.71 -10.37 -24.64
CA LYS A 20 28.41 -10.14 -24.02
C LYS A 20 27.64 -9.19 -24.92
N GLN A 21 26.89 -9.72 -25.88
CA GLN A 21 25.77 -8.99 -26.45
C GLN A 21 24.88 -8.59 -25.28
N LYS A 22 24.83 -7.30 -24.97
CA LYS A 22 23.78 -6.73 -24.12
C LYS A 22 22.47 -7.22 -24.73
N ALA A 23 21.71 -8.00 -23.97
CA ALA A 23 20.33 -8.28 -24.32
C ALA A 23 19.66 -6.93 -24.63
N PRO A 24 18.86 -6.81 -25.70
CA PRO A 24 18.13 -5.59 -25.97
C PRO A 24 17.34 -5.26 -24.70
N VAL A 25 17.56 -4.05 -24.19
CA VAL A 25 16.77 -3.49 -23.10
C VAL A 25 15.32 -3.60 -23.56
N LYS A 26 14.52 -4.44 -22.88
CA LYS A 26 13.07 -4.41 -23.05
C LYS A 26 12.68 -2.94 -22.91
N PRO A 27 12.04 -2.31 -23.91
CA PRO A 27 11.52 -0.97 -23.72
C PRO A 27 10.70 -1.00 -22.43
N GLU A 28 10.90 0.01 -21.57
CA GLU A 28 10.07 0.22 -20.39
C GLU A 28 8.63 -0.05 -20.80
N GLY A 29 8.05 -1.09 -20.21
CA GLY A 29 6.79 -1.65 -20.66
C GLY A 29 5.77 -0.52 -20.72
N THR A 30 5.22 -0.28 -21.91
CA THR A 30 4.00 0.49 -22.07
C THR A 30 3.00 0.01 -21.03
N ALA A 31 2.40 0.94 -20.29
CA ALA A 31 1.40 0.59 -19.28
C ALA A 31 0.39 -0.40 -19.89
N PRO A 32 0.00 -1.47 -19.17
CA PRO A 32 -0.90 -2.47 -19.70
C PRO A 32 -2.15 -1.80 -20.28
N GLN A 33 -2.50 -2.13 -21.53
CA GLN A 33 -3.73 -1.65 -22.13
C GLN A 33 -4.87 -2.56 -21.67
N PHE A 34 -5.72 -2.04 -20.80
CA PHE A 34 -6.93 -2.71 -20.35
C PHE A 34 -8.03 -2.53 -21.40
N ASN A 35 -8.44 -3.60 -22.07
CA ASN A 35 -9.58 -3.58 -22.99
C ASN A 35 -10.82 -4.18 -22.33
N ASN A 36 -11.44 -3.38 -21.47
CA ASN A 36 -12.62 -3.75 -20.69
C ASN A 36 -13.95 -3.42 -21.40
N GLY A 37 -13.91 -3.18 -22.72
CA GLY A 37 -15.12 -2.93 -23.51
C GLY A 37 -15.97 -4.19 -23.68
N LEU A 38 -17.29 -4.05 -23.46
CA LEU A 38 -18.25 -5.08 -23.86
C LEU A 38 -18.38 -5.12 -25.40
N THR A 39 -18.30 -6.31 -25.97
CA THR A 39 -18.52 -6.56 -27.40
C THR A 39 -20.00 -6.38 -27.77
N VAL A 40 -20.30 -6.23 -29.06
CA VAL A 40 -21.68 -6.12 -29.54
C VAL A 40 -22.49 -7.37 -29.18
N GLN A 41 -21.88 -8.55 -29.28
CA GLN A 41 -22.49 -9.83 -28.96
C GLN A 41 -22.78 -9.95 -27.46
N GLU A 42 -21.86 -9.53 -26.59
CA GLU A 42 -22.07 -9.53 -25.14
C GLU A 42 -23.22 -8.59 -24.74
N LYS A 43 -23.29 -7.39 -25.35
CA LYS A 43 -24.40 -6.44 -25.13
C LYS A 43 -25.74 -6.99 -25.61
N ALA A 44 -25.77 -7.59 -26.80
CA ALA A 44 -26.99 -8.15 -27.38
C ALA A 44 -27.49 -9.41 -26.65
N GLY A 45 -26.57 -10.22 -26.11
CA GLY A 45 -26.90 -11.43 -25.38
C GLY A 45 -27.60 -11.17 -24.04
N GLY A 46 -27.32 -10.04 -23.38
CA GLY A 46 -28.01 -9.62 -22.16
C GLY A 46 -27.78 -10.53 -20.93
N VAL A 47 -26.80 -11.43 -20.99
CA VAL A 47 -26.46 -12.36 -19.90
C VAL A 47 -25.22 -11.86 -19.19
N MET A 48 -25.27 -11.76 -17.86
CA MET A 48 -24.10 -11.43 -17.03
C MET A 48 -23.26 -12.68 -16.79
N THR A 49 -22.19 -12.86 -17.57
CA THR A 49 -21.23 -13.96 -17.36
C THR A 49 -20.09 -13.55 -16.41
N PRO A 50 -19.36 -14.50 -15.82
CA PRO A 50 -18.16 -14.17 -15.03
C PRO A 50 -17.13 -13.33 -15.81
N GLU A 51 -16.94 -13.58 -17.10
CA GLU A 51 -16.02 -12.83 -17.97
C GLU A 51 -16.48 -11.38 -18.15
N ILE A 52 -17.79 -11.17 -18.34
CA ILE A 52 -18.38 -9.83 -18.41
C ILE A 52 -18.22 -9.11 -17.07
N MET A 53 -18.38 -9.81 -15.94
CA MET A 53 -18.16 -9.24 -14.60
C MET A 53 -16.73 -8.69 -14.42
N TRP A 54 -15.71 -9.36 -14.97
CA TRP A 54 -14.33 -8.89 -14.91
C TRP A 54 -14.05 -7.66 -15.79
N LYS A 55 -14.91 -7.35 -16.77
CA LYS A 55 -14.82 -6.15 -17.61
C LYS A 55 -15.35 -4.89 -16.91
N PHE A 56 -16.01 -4.99 -15.76
CA PHE A 56 -16.41 -3.80 -15.01
C PHE A 56 -15.25 -3.25 -14.19
N GLY A 57 -14.98 -1.95 -14.32
CA GLY A 57 -14.09 -1.23 -13.42
C GLY A 57 -14.64 -1.28 -11.99
N ARG A 58 -13.81 -1.69 -11.04
CA ARG A 58 -14.19 -1.76 -9.62
C ARG A 58 -13.99 -0.41 -8.96
N LEU A 59 -15.06 0.16 -8.42
CA LEU A 59 -14.98 1.37 -7.62
C LEU A 59 -14.27 1.09 -6.29
N GLY A 60 -13.36 1.98 -5.90
CA GLY A 60 -12.65 1.94 -4.62
C GLY A 60 -12.80 3.25 -3.85
N SER A 61 -11.77 3.64 -3.08
CA SER A 61 -11.75 4.84 -2.22
C SER A 61 -12.41 6.07 -2.85
N PHE A 62 -13.16 6.82 -2.04
CA PHE A 62 -13.84 8.07 -2.40
C PHE A 62 -13.38 9.22 -1.49
N ALA A 63 -13.30 10.44 -2.03
CA ALA A 63 -13.03 11.65 -1.24
C ALA A 63 -13.80 12.85 -1.79
N LEU A 64 -14.68 13.43 -0.97
CA LEU A 64 -15.42 14.65 -1.30
C LEU A 64 -14.52 15.88 -1.13
N SER A 65 -14.57 16.83 -2.06
CA SER A 65 -13.84 18.09 -1.95
C SER A 65 -14.35 18.92 -0.77
N PRO A 66 -13.52 19.79 -0.17
CA PRO A 66 -13.94 20.59 0.98
C PRO A 66 -15.16 21.50 0.73
N ASP A 67 -15.39 21.89 -0.52
CA ASP A 67 -16.56 22.68 -0.94
C ASP A 67 -17.77 21.83 -1.37
N GLY A 68 -17.64 20.49 -1.35
CA GLY A 68 -18.70 19.55 -1.73
C GLY A 68 -19.02 19.49 -3.22
N SER A 69 -18.29 20.21 -4.07
CA SER A 69 -18.59 20.31 -5.51
C SER A 69 -18.10 19.11 -6.32
N THR A 70 -17.11 18.37 -5.80
CA THR A 70 -16.34 17.40 -6.56
C THR A 70 -16.03 16.16 -5.73
N VAL A 71 -16.17 14.97 -6.31
CA VAL A 71 -15.73 13.71 -5.71
C VAL A 71 -14.51 13.17 -6.45
N LEU A 72 -13.49 12.78 -5.70
CA LEU A 72 -12.44 11.88 -6.17
C LEU A 72 -12.87 10.45 -5.90
N TYR A 73 -12.58 9.56 -6.82
CA TYR A 73 -12.79 8.14 -6.62
C TYR A 73 -11.76 7.33 -7.39
N THR A 74 -11.59 6.08 -7.01
CA THR A 74 -10.69 5.17 -7.71
C THR A 74 -11.44 4.12 -8.51
N VAL A 75 -10.89 3.75 -9.67
CA VAL A 75 -11.38 2.64 -10.48
C VAL A 75 -10.23 1.66 -10.70
N THR A 76 -10.43 0.41 -10.32
CA THR A 76 -9.52 -0.69 -10.64
C THR A 76 -10.01 -1.44 -11.86
N ASP A 77 -9.22 -1.37 -12.93
CA ASP A 77 -9.35 -2.23 -14.10
C ASP A 77 -8.55 -3.51 -13.90
N ILE A 78 -9.10 -4.62 -14.41
CA ILE A 78 -8.48 -5.93 -14.34
C ILE A 78 -8.49 -6.54 -15.74
N ASP A 79 -7.34 -6.95 -16.23
CA ASP A 79 -7.23 -7.72 -17.46
C ASP A 79 -7.22 -9.21 -17.12
N LEU A 80 -8.25 -9.94 -17.56
CA LEU A 80 -8.42 -11.35 -17.17
C LEU A 80 -7.34 -12.26 -17.77
N GLN A 81 -6.78 -11.91 -18.93
CA GLN A 81 -5.79 -12.74 -19.63
C GLN A 81 -4.41 -12.67 -18.97
N SER A 82 -3.94 -11.46 -18.65
CA SER A 82 -2.64 -11.24 -18.00
C SER A 82 -2.71 -11.20 -16.48
N GLU A 83 -3.92 -11.19 -15.92
CA GLU A 83 -4.20 -10.92 -14.49
C GLU A 83 -3.67 -9.56 -14.01
N ALA A 84 -3.29 -8.67 -14.94
CA ALA A 84 -2.84 -7.33 -14.60
C ALA A 84 -3.99 -6.55 -13.96
N ARG A 85 -3.63 -5.69 -13.01
CA ARG A 85 -4.57 -4.81 -12.31
C ARG A 85 -4.00 -3.40 -12.29
N GLN A 86 -4.84 -2.41 -12.54
CA GLN A 86 -4.44 -1.02 -12.39
C GLN A 86 -5.57 -0.20 -11.79
N THR A 87 -5.26 0.41 -10.66
CA THR A 87 -6.13 1.40 -10.02
C THR A 87 -5.74 2.80 -10.49
N ASN A 88 -6.71 3.59 -10.91
CA ASN A 88 -6.48 4.99 -11.28
C ASN A 88 -7.46 5.90 -10.55
N ILE A 89 -7.07 7.16 -10.40
CA ILE A 89 -7.88 8.19 -9.74
C ILE A 89 -8.68 8.93 -10.80
N PHE A 90 -9.95 9.12 -10.50
CA PHE A 90 -10.92 9.87 -11.29
C PHE A 90 -11.53 10.98 -10.45
N LYS A 91 -12.05 11.99 -11.15
CA LYS A 91 -12.70 13.15 -10.57
C LYS A 91 -14.04 13.37 -11.27
N LEU A 92 -15.09 13.65 -10.52
CA LEU A 92 -16.43 13.88 -11.04
C LEU A 92 -17.13 14.98 -10.24
N ALA A 93 -17.91 15.83 -10.90
CA ALA A 93 -18.75 16.81 -10.21
C ALA A 93 -19.87 16.10 -9.44
N THR A 94 -20.24 16.59 -8.26
CA THR A 94 -21.32 15.99 -7.46
C THR A 94 -22.70 16.12 -8.10
N THR A 95 -22.85 17.06 -9.03
CA THR A 95 -24.03 17.19 -9.90
C THR A 95 -24.10 16.16 -11.03
N GLY A 96 -23.07 15.30 -11.19
CA GLY A 96 -22.93 14.36 -12.29
C GLY A 96 -22.20 14.93 -13.51
N GLY A 97 -22.17 14.16 -14.60
CA GLY A 97 -21.45 14.48 -15.84
C GLY A 97 -20.42 13.41 -16.20
N ASP A 98 -19.50 13.75 -17.10
CA ASP A 98 -18.43 12.86 -17.51
C ASP A 98 -17.25 12.92 -16.52
N PRO A 99 -16.73 11.77 -16.07
CA PRO A 99 -15.60 11.75 -15.16
C PRO A 99 -14.27 12.06 -15.87
N VAL A 100 -13.40 12.80 -15.18
CA VAL A 100 -12.05 13.11 -15.63
C VAL A 100 -11.06 12.14 -14.98
N ARG A 101 -10.32 11.39 -15.78
CA ARG A 101 -9.23 10.53 -15.31
C ARG A 101 -8.01 11.38 -14.96
N LEU A 102 -7.57 11.33 -13.70
CA LEU A 102 -6.42 12.11 -13.20
C LEU A 102 -5.10 11.36 -13.28
N THR A 103 -5.10 10.02 -13.18
CA THR A 103 -3.89 9.19 -13.27
C THR A 103 -4.01 8.08 -14.31
N SER A 104 -2.88 7.67 -14.90
CA SER A 104 -2.83 6.64 -15.95
C SER A 104 -1.79 5.55 -15.71
N ASP A 105 -1.03 5.67 -14.63
CA ASP A 105 0.12 4.86 -14.27
C ASP A 105 -0.01 4.23 -12.86
N GLY A 106 -1.21 4.34 -12.26
CA GLY A 106 -1.47 3.94 -10.89
C GLY A 106 -1.93 5.11 -10.01
N GLY A 107 -2.66 4.80 -8.95
CA GLY A 107 -3.05 5.76 -7.91
C GLY A 107 -4.18 5.22 -7.05
N SER A 108 -4.01 5.25 -5.72
CA SER A 108 -5.01 4.83 -4.74
C SER A 108 -5.08 5.81 -3.57
N SER A 109 -6.11 5.66 -2.72
CA SER A 109 -6.30 6.44 -1.49
C SER A 109 -6.19 7.96 -1.70
N PRO A 110 -6.91 8.57 -2.67
CA PRO A 110 -6.83 10.00 -2.91
C PRO A 110 -7.45 10.79 -1.75
N GLN A 111 -6.79 11.85 -1.32
CA GLN A 111 -7.30 12.82 -0.36
C GLN A 111 -7.09 14.25 -0.84
N TRP A 112 -8.08 15.11 -0.62
CA TRP A 112 -7.95 16.54 -0.85
C TRP A 112 -7.13 17.20 0.25
N PHE A 113 -6.30 18.17 -0.12
CA PHE A 113 -5.66 19.07 0.84
C PHE A 113 -5.54 20.47 0.23
N ASN A 114 -4.99 21.42 1.00
CA ASN A 114 -4.81 22.80 0.55
C ASN A 114 -6.14 23.42 0.05
N LYS A 115 -7.22 23.21 0.84
CA LYS A 115 -8.58 23.68 0.54
C LYS A 115 -9.09 23.23 -0.84
N GLY A 116 -8.79 21.98 -1.23
CA GLY A 116 -9.25 21.38 -2.48
C GLY A 116 -8.41 21.72 -3.71
N LYS A 117 -7.30 22.45 -3.56
CA LYS A 117 -6.41 22.81 -4.69
C LYS A 117 -5.43 21.71 -5.06
N SER A 118 -5.21 20.77 -4.14
CA SER A 118 -4.20 19.73 -4.29
C SER A 118 -4.74 18.38 -3.80
N ILE A 119 -4.15 17.30 -4.33
CA ILE A 119 -4.55 15.92 -4.07
C ILE A 119 -3.32 15.15 -3.63
N ALA A 120 -3.40 14.46 -2.49
CA ALA A 120 -2.43 13.47 -2.06
C ALA A 120 -2.95 12.07 -2.37
N TYR A 121 -2.07 11.12 -2.68
CA TYR A 121 -2.44 9.76 -3.06
C TYR A 121 -1.26 8.80 -2.93
N ILE A 122 -1.53 7.50 -2.93
CA ILE A 122 -0.49 6.47 -2.97
C ILE A 122 -0.27 6.02 -4.41
N ASN A 123 1.00 5.96 -4.84
CA ASN A 123 1.39 5.31 -6.08
C ASN A 123 2.63 4.44 -5.87
N LYS A 124 2.53 3.14 -6.20
CA LYS A 124 3.62 2.16 -6.05
C LYS A 124 4.28 2.21 -4.66
N GLY A 125 3.48 2.33 -3.61
CA GLY A 125 3.94 2.38 -2.21
C GLY A 125 4.49 3.74 -1.75
N ASN A 126 4.52 4.77 -2.61
CA ASN A 126 4.97 6.10 -2.24
C ASN A 126 3.79 7.04 -2.01
N LEU A 127 3.94 7.97 -1.06
CA LEU A 127 3.06 9.12 -0.96
C LEU A 127 3.40 10.11 -2.07
N CYS A 128 2.40 10.50 -2.85
CA CYS A 128 2.52 11.44 -3.95
C CYS A 128 1.53 12.60 -3.77
N THR A 129 1.84 13.73 -4.38
CA THR A 129 0.91 14.86 -4.50
C THR A 129 0.80 15.36 -5.93
N MET A 130 -0.32 15.99 -6.26
CA MET A 130 -0.60 16.63 -7.55
C MET A 130 -1.58 17.80 -7.38
N ASN A 131 -1.69 18.65 -8.40
CA ASN A 131 -2.74 19.67 -8.45
C ASN A 131 -4.12 19.02 -8.67
N SER A 132 -5.19 19.76 -8.37
CA SER A 132 -6.59 19.30 -8.51
C SER A 132 -6.97 18.88 -9.94
N ASP A 133 -6.21 19.28 -10.95
CA ASP A 133 -6.37 18.91 -12.36
C ASP A 133 -5.50 17.71 -12.79
N GLY A 134 -4.68 17.17 -11.87
CA GLY A 134 -3.79 16.04 -12.12
C GLY A 134 -2.37 16.42 -12.59
N SER A 135 -2.08 17.72 -12.74
CA SER A 135 -0.76 18.25 -13.10
C SER A 135 0.22 18.28 -11.91
N GLU A 136 1.49 18.58 -12.19
CA GLU A 136 2.56 18.77 -11.19
C GLU A 136 2.71 17.62 -10.18
N ARG A 137 2.65 16.38 -10.69
CA ARG A 137 2.81 15.18 -9.87
C ARG A 137 4.23 15.10 -9.29
N LYS A 138 4.33 14.82 -7.99
CA LYS A 138 5.59 14.67 -7.27
C LYS A 138 5.49 13.61 -6.18
N ILE A 139 6.61 12.97 -5.88
CA ILE A 139 6.74 12.07 -4.73
C ILE A 139 7.07 12.93 -3.50
N VAL A 140 6.36 12.69 -2.40
CA VAL A 140 6.60 13.33 -1.11
C VAL A 140 7.80 12.66 -0.45
N THR A 141 8.75 13.45 0.03
CA THR A 141 9.96 12.95 0.71
C THR A 141 9.77 12.88 2.23
N GLY A 142 10.66 12.15 2.91
CA GLY A 142 10.63 12.05 4.38
C GLY A 142 9.64 11.04 4.95
N ILE A 143 9.02 10.23 4.09
CA ILE A 143 8.12 9.13 4.48
C ILE A 143 8.33 7.91 3.58
N SER A 144 8.37 6.72 4.17
CA SER A 144 8.43 5.43 3.50
C SER A 144 7.80 4.35 4.38
N ASP A 145 7.57 3.16 3.82
CA ASP A 145 7.20 1.95 4.54
C ASP A 145 5.97 2.10 5.45
N PHE A 146 4.95 2.82 4.96
CA PHE A 146 3.68 3.06 5.64
C PHE A 146 2.55 2.27 4.98
N GLU A 147 1.46 2.01 5.73
CA GLU A 147 0.30 1.26 5.24
C GLU A 147 -0.88 2.19 4.91
N ILE A 148 -1.19 3.12 5.82
CA ILE A 148 -2.29 4.08 5.71
C ILE A 148 -1.71 5.48 5.87
N PHE A 149 -2.33 6.49 5.24
CA PHE A 149 -2.04 7.89 5.53
C PHE A 149 -3.34 8.70 5.61
N SER A 150 -3.30 9.83 6.31
CA SER A 150 -4.36 10.83 6.23
C SER A 150 -3.84 12.22 6.55
N ILE A 151 -4.23 13.20 5.75
CA ILE A 151 -3.85 14.58 5.92
C ILE A 151 -4.87 15.30 6.82
N SER A 152 -4.37 16.08 7.76
CA SER A 152 -5.20 16.92 8.64
C SER A 152 -6.07 17.91 7.84
N PRO A 153 -7.21 18.38 8.37
CA PRO A 153 -8.11 19.31 7.68
C PRO A 153 -7.42 20.58 7.14
N GLU A 154 -6.49 21.16 7.90
CA GLU A 154 -5.73 22.35 7.50
C GLU A 154 -4.60 22.03 6.49
N GLY A 155 -4.25 20.75 6.32
CA GLY A 155 -3.24 20.32 5.35
C GLY A 155 -1.79 20.51 5.78
N ASN A 156 -1.54 20.76 7.07
CA ASN A 156 -0.20 21.02 7.64
C ASN A 156 0.36 19.86 8.49
N LYS A 157 -0.46 18.87 8.83
CA LYS A 157 -0.09 17.63 9.51
C LYS A 157 -0.54 16.41 8.73
N ILE A 158 0.11 15.28 8.98
CA ILE A 158 -0.22 13.96 8.45
C ILE A 158 -0.16 12.93 9.59
N TYR A 159 -1.07 11.96 9.58
CA TYR A 159 -0.85 10.70 10.27
C TYR A 159 -0.61 9.60 9.25
N PHE A 160 0.17 8.61 9.63
CA PHE A 160 0.35 7.39 8.85
C PHE A 160 0.61 6.20 9.77
N THR A 161 0.41 4.99 9.28
CA THR A 161 0.63 3.78 10.08
C THR A 161 1.86 3.02 9.60
N LYS A 162 2.64 2.48 10.54
CA LYS A 162 3.79 1.60 10.24
C LYS A 162 3.74 0.37 11.13
N ARG A 163 4.26 -0.75 10.63
CA ARG A 163 4.47 -1.97 11.43
C ARG A 163 5.73 -1.80 12.29
N VAL A 164 5.55 -1.79 13.60
CA VAL A 164 6.65 -1.69 14.58
C VAL A 164 6.86 -3.05 15.22
N LYS A 165 8.04 -3.64 15.01
CA LYS A 165 8.39 -4.94 15.58
C LYS A 165 8.88 -4.78 17.01
N LEU A 166 8.10 -5.28 17.96
CA LEU A 166 8.39 -5.13 19.40
C LEU A 166 8.71 -6.45 20.11
N ASP A 167 8.39 -7.59 19.51
CA ASP A 167 8.78 -8.90 20.01
C ASP A 167 9.48 -9.76 18.94
N GLN A 168 10.02 -10.89 19.38
CA GLN A 168 10.84 -11.77 18.56
C GLN A 168 10.05 -13.00 18.12
N THR A 169 10.22 -13.38 16.86
CA THR A 169 9.85 -14.70 16.37
C THR A 169 10.71 -15.79 17.03
N ALA A 170 10.25 -17.05 16.99
CA ALA A 170 11.02 -18.19 17.49
C ALA A 170 12.41 -18.29 16.84
N ASN A 171 12.49 -18.02 15.53
CA ASN A 171 13.75 -18.06 14.79
C ASN A 171 14.74 -16.97 15.26
N GLU A 172 14.25 -15.76 15.53
CA GLU A 172 15.08 -14.65 16.04
C GLU A 172 15.57 -14.94 17.45
N LYS A 173 14.67 -15.38 18.34
CA LYS A 173 15.00 -15.71 19.73
C LYS A 173 16.08 -16.79 19.85
N HIS A 174 16.07 -17.77 18.95
CA HIS A 174 17.00 -18.90 18.96
C HIS A 174 18.13 -18.79 17.93
N ASN A 175 18.21 -17.70 17.17
CA ASN A 175 19.17 -17.50 16.08
C ASN A 175 19.19 -18.66 15.04
N LEU A 176 18.01 -19.10 14.61
CA LEU A 176 17.82 -20.17 13.64
C LEU A 176 17.08 -19.67 12.39
N PRO A 177 17.71 -18.84 11.54
CA PRO A 177 17.00 -18.15 10.44
C PRO A 177 16.44 -19.11 9.38
N LYS A 178 16.99 -20.32 9.25
CA LYS A 178 16.54 -21.34 8.28
C LYS A 178 15.49 -22.30 8.85
N ALA A 179 15.21 -22.26 10.15
CA ALA A 179 14.24 -23.15 10.76
C ALA A 179 12.81 -22.80 10.30
N LYS A 180 11.96 -23.81 10.15
CA LYS A 180 10.53 -23.63 9.85
C LYS A 180 9.72 -23.99 11.10
N VAL A 181 9.91 -23.20 12.16
CA VAL A 181 9.31 -23.46 13.48
C VAL A 181 8.52 -22.22 13.93
N ARG A 182 7.42 -22.46 14.66
CA ARG A 182 6.71 -21.45 15.43
C ARG A 182 6.49 -22.01 16.82
N ILE A 183 6.66 -21.18 17.84
CA ILE A 183 6.31 -21.49 19.22
C ILE A 183 5.03 -20.73 19.51
N ILE A 184 3.93 -21.45 19.73
CA ILE A 184 2.59 -20.88 19.92
C ILE A 184 2.15 -21.26 21.32
N ASN A 185 2.28 -20.31 22.25
CA ASN A 185 1.94 -20.50 23.66
C ASN A 185 0.75 -19.63 24.11
N ASP A 186 0.17 -18.86 23.19
CA ASP A 186 -0.96 -17.96 23.44
C ASP A 186 -1.83 -17.83 22.18
N LEU A 187 -3.02 -17.22 22.29
CA LEU A 187 -3.93 -16.94 21.17
C LEU A 187 -3.53 -15.69 20.36
N MET A 188 -4.30 -15.38 19.32
CA MET A 188 -4.04 -14.26 18.38
C MET A 188 -2.70 -14.34 17.64
N TYR A 189 -2.15 -15.54 17.50
CA TYR A 189 -0.90 -15.81 16.76
C TYR A 189 -1.09 -15.85 15.22
N ARG A 190 -2.33 -15.77 14.74
CA ARG A 190 -2.70 -15.86 13.32
C ARG A 190 -4.07 -15.22 13.09
N HIS A 191 -4.21 -14.48 11.99
CA HIS A 191 -5.50 -14.03 11.46
C HIS A 191 -5.66 -14.54 10.03
N TRP A 192 -6.68 -15.36 9.82
CA TRP A 192 -7.01 -15.99 8.53
C TRP A 192 -5.80 -16.60 7.80
N ASN A 193 -5.24 -15.92 6.81
CA ASN A 193 -4.17 -16.40 5.94
C ASN A 193 -2.76 -15.88 6.32
N TYR A 194 -2.62 -15.03 7.34
CA TYR A 194 -1.32 -14.53 7.79
C TYR A 194 -1.05 -14.86 9.26
N TRP A 195 0.22 -15.11 9.56
CA TRP A 195 0.72 -15.36 10.91
C TRP A 195 1.22 -14.04 11.47
N SER A 196 1.05 -13.83 12.78
CA SER A 196 1.73 -12.71 13.44
C SER A 196 3.24 -12.88 13.27
N ASP A 197 3.90 -11.80 12.89
CA ASP A 197 5.35 -11.67 12.86
C ASP A 197 5.87 -10.87 14.07
N PHE A 198 5.00 -10.62 15.05
CA PHE A 198 5.23 -9.82 16.24
C PHE A 198 5.53 -8.33 15.96
N SER A 199 5.10 -7.85 14.79
CA SER A 199 4.92 -6.43 14.54
C SER A 199 3.51 -5.97 14.90
N TYR A 200 3.41 -4.70 15.29
CA TYR A 200 2.19 -4.04 15.70
C TYR A 200 1.97 -2.83 14.80
N SER A 201 0.78 -2.65 14.22
CA SER A 201 0.46 -1.43 13.46
C SER A 201 0.36 -0.24 14.42
N HIS A 202 1.28 0.71 14.29
CA HIS A 202 1.35 1.92 15.12
C HIS A 202 1.01 3.16 14.30
N ILE A 203 0.41 4.14 14.96
CA ILE A 203 0.14 5.45 14.39
C ILE A 203 1.36 6.37 14.61
N PHE A 204 1.77 7.02 13.54
CA PHE A 204 2.76 8.08 13.53
C PHE A 204 2.10 9.39 13.14
N VAL A 205 2.49 10.47 13.79
CA VAL A 205 2.07 11.84 13.46
C VAL A 205 3.28 12.65 13.06
N ALA A 206 3.14 13.50 12.05
CA ALA A 206 4.23 14.30 11.50
C ALA A 206 3.75 15.62 10.92
N SER A 207 4.68 16.55 10.73
CA SER A 207 4.49 17.76 9.94
C SER A 207 4.41 17.43 8.45
N PHE A 208 3.55 18.12 7.70
CA PHE A 208 3.39 17.93 6.26
C PHE A 208 3.21 19.27 5.55
N ASN A 209 3.91 19.47 4.43
CA ASN A 209 3.83 20.72 3.65
C ASN A 209 3.45 20.52 2.17
N GLY A 210 3.00 19.32 1.80
CA GLY A 210 2.70 18.96 0.41
C GLY A 210 3.89 18.40 -0.38
N ASN A 211 5.12 18.56 0.10
CA ASN A 211 6.35 18.08 -0.54
C ASN A 211 7.18 17.16 0.36
N THR A 212 7.14 17.39 1.66
CA THR A 212 7.96 16.69 2.64
C THR A 212 7.15 16.39 3.90
N VAL A 213 7.46 15.26 4.51
CA VAL A 213 7.05 14.87 5.86
C VAL A 213 8.27 15.02 6.79
N SER A 214 8.08 15.65 7.94
CA SER A 214 9.15 15.85 8.94
C SER A 214 8.62 15.67 10.35
N ASP A 215 9.54 15.55 11.32
CA ASP A 215 9.21 15.51 12.75
C ASP A 215 8.28 14.34 13.11
N GLU A 216 8.53 13.15 12.52
CA GLU A 216 7.73 11.97 12.81
C GLU A 216 7.78 11.58 14.29
N LYS A 217 6.61 11.21 14.83
CA LYS A 217 6.45 10.74 16.20
C LYS A 217 5.51 9.54 16.25
N ASP A 218 6.01 8.43 16.76
CA ASP A 218 5.19 7.27 17.14
C ASP A 218 4.37 7.62 18.39
N ILE A 219 3.04 7.72 18.26
CA ILE A 219 2.16 8.04 19.40
C ILE A 219 1.82 6.79 20.24
N MET A 220 2.22 5.62 19.75
CA MET A 220 2.04 4.31 20.37
C MET A 220 3.37 3.70 20.82
N GLN A 221 4.42 4.52 20.98
CA GLN A 221 5.78 4.04 21.25
C GLN A 221 5.85 3.02 22.41
N GLY A 222 6.38 1.83 22.11
CA GLY A 222 6.57 0.74 23.06
C GLY A 222 5.28 -0.01 23.46
N GLN A 223 4.13 0.37 22.92
CA GLN A 223 2.87 -0.32 23.17
C GLN A 223 2.77 -1.57 22.29
N ARG A 224 2.50 -2.73 22.88
CA ARG A 224 2.26 -3.98 22.13
C ARG A 224 0.78 -4.12 21.79
N PHE A 225 0.24 -3.08 21.15
CA PHE A 225 -1.15 -2.98 20.73
C PHE A 225 -1.19 -2.37 19.35
N GLU A 226 -2.25 -2.64 18.61
CA GLU A 226 -2.37 -2.16 17.23
C GLU A 226 -3.43 -1.07 17.12
N SER A 227 -3.20 -0.13 16.21
CA SER A 227 -4.20 0.76 15.67
C SER A 227 -3.83 1.12 14.22
N PRO A 228 -4.73 0.90 13.24
CA PRO A 228 -6.05 0.28 13.37
C PRO A 228 -5.98 -1.18 13.83
N THR A 229 -7.11 -1.74 14.27
CA THR A 229 -7.12 -3.08 14.86
C THR A 229 -7.10 -4.19 13.81
N ALA A 230 -6.36 -5.27 14.10
CA ALA A 230 -6.47 -6.51 13.34
C ALA A 230 -7.90 -7.08 13.42
N PRO A 231 -8.37 -7.81 12.40
CA PRO A 231 -7.63 -8.21 11.20
C PRO A 231 -7.77 -7.25 10.02
N ASN A 232 -8.64 -6.23 10.10
CA ASN A 232 -9.01 -5.42 8.96
C ASN A 232 -8.04 -4.26 8.71
N PHE A 233 -7.43 -3.74 9.78
CA PHE A 233 -6.57 -2.57 9.73
C PHE A 233 -7.22 -1.38 8.99
N ASP A 234 -8.46 -1.05 9.36
CA ASP A 234 -9.29 -0.13 8.58
C ASP A 234 -8.90 1.34 8.84
N GLU A 235 -8.75 2.15 7.79
CA GLU A 235 -8.45 3.58 7.95
C GLU A 235 -9.56 4.34 8.69
N GLY A 236 -10.80 3.86 8.64
CA GLY A 236 -11.95 4.45 9.34
C GLY A 236 -11.90 4.29 10.87
N GLU A 237 -10.93 3.55 11.39
CA GLU A 237 -10.65 3.43 12.82
C GLU A 237 -9.83 4.59 13.38
N ILE A 238 -9.32 5.47 12.52
CA ILE A 238 -8.52 6.63 12.89
C ILE A 238 -9.14 7.87 12.23
N ALA A 239 -9.34 8.95 13.00
CA ALA A 239 -9.90 10.18 12.49
C ALA A 239 -9.21 11.41 13.10
N TRP A 240 -8.93 12.39 12.26
CA TRP A 240 -8.63 13.75 12.71
C TRP A 240 -9.88 14.39 13.31
N SER A 241 -9.72 15.20 14.35
CA SER A 241 -10.76 16.16 14.73
C SER A 241 -10.96 17.19 13.61
N PRO A 242 -12.16 17.80 13.48
CA PRO A 242 -12.45 18.76 12.40
C PRO A 242 -11.51 19.97 12.35
N ASP A 243 -10.92 20.35 13.49
CA ASP A 243 -9.93 21.43 13.65
C ASP A 243 -8.47 20.94 13.57
N GLY A 244 -8.24 19.63 13.40
CA GLY A 244 -6.91 19.02 13.27
C GLY A 244 -6.05 19.05 14.54
N THR A 245 -6.67 19.29 15.70
CA THR A 245 -5.99 19.36 16.99
C THR A 245 -5.86 17.99 17.67
N PHE A 246 -6.77 17.06 17.40
CA PHE A 246 -6.74 15.71 17.96
C PHE A 246 -6.77 14.63 16.87
N ILE A 247 -6.30 13.44 17.24
CA ILE A 247 -6.60 12.18 16.54
C ILE A 247 -7.39 11.28 17.48
N ALA A 248 -8.57 10.85 17.03
CA ALA A 248 -9.29 9.74 17.64
C ALA A 248 -8.88 8.44 16.96
N TYR A 249 -8.55 7.41 17.73
CA TYR A 249 -8.20 6.11 17.18
C TYR A 249 -8.72 4.98 18.06
N THR A 250 -9.09 3.87 17.44
CA THR A 250 -9.46 2.65 18.15
C THR A 250 -8.21 1.87 18.51
N SER A 251 -8.18 1.26 19.70
CA SER A 251 -7.16 0.26 19.99
C SER A 251 -7.69 -0.73 21.02
N LYS A 252 -7.31 -1.98 20.85
CA LYS A 252 -7.61 -3.02 21.82
C LYS A 252 -6.40 -3.27 22.67
N ARG A 253 -6.39 -2.71 23.89
CA ARG A 253 -5.26 -2.81 24.82
C ARG A 253 -5.26 -4.14 25.60
N MET A 254 -5.39 -5.24 24.88
CA MET A 254 -5.38 -6.62 25.37
C MET A 254 -4.44 -7.46 24.51
N ASN A 255 -3.99 -8.61 25.02
CA ASN A 255 -3.16 -9.54 24.27
C ASN A 255 -3.63 -10.98 24.47
N GLY A 256 -3.28 -11.84 23.51
CA GLY A 256 -3.38 -13.29 23.66
C GLY A 256 -4.80 -13.79 23.93
N MET A 257 -4.95 -14.64 24.94
CA MET A 257 -6.26 -15.18 25.33
C MET A 257 -7.25 -14.10 25.79
N ALA A 258 -6.79 -13.03 26.43
CA ALA A 258 -7.68 -11.95 26.87
C ALA A 258 -8.25 -11.17 25.67
N ASP A 259 -7.40 -10.91 24.68
CA ASP A 259 -7.81 -10.34 23.40
C ASP A 259 -8.85 -11.25 22.72
N ALA A 260 -8.53 -12.53 22.55
CA ALA A 260 -9.38 -13.49 21.87
C ALA A 260 -10.79 -13.66 22.45
N ARG A 261 -10.97 -13.38 23.75
CA ARG A 261 -12.25 -13.51 24.46
C ARG A 261 -13.06 -12.22 24.52
N SER A 262 -12.51 -11.11 24.05
CA SER A 262 -13.15 -9.81 24.07
C SER A 262 -13.52 -9.37 22.66
N THR A 263 -14.64 -8.67 22.51
CA THR A 263 -14.97 -7.90 21.30
C THR A 263 -14.90 -6.39 21.57
N ASN A 264 -14.49 -5.99 22.78
CA ASN A 264 -14.37 -4.58 23.15
C ASN A 264 -13.10 -3.98 22.58
N THR A 265 -13.25 -2.81 21.95
CA THR A 265 -12.17 -1.96 21.45
C THR A 265 -12.50 -0.55 21.92
N ASP A 266 -11.55 0.10 22.59
CA ASP A 266 -11.76 1.43 23.15
C ASP A 266 -11.30 2.50 22.16
N ILE A 267 -11.86 3.71 22.30
CA ILE A 267 -11.46 4.89 21.53
C ILE A 267 -10.53 5.73 22.40
N PHE A 268 -9.37 6.08 21.85
CA PHE A 268 -8.38 6.94 22.47
C PHE A 268 -8.28 8.26 21.73
N LEU A 269 -7.93 9.32 22.44
CA LEU A 269 -7.62 10.63 21.88
C LEU A 269 -6.13 10.92 22.07
N TYR A 270 -5.52 11.51 21.06
CA TYR A 270 -4.16 12.04 21.09
C TYR A 270 -4.18 13.51 20.64
N GLU A 271 -3.42 14.36 21.35
CA GLU A 271 -3.23 15.81 21.10
C GLU A 271 -1.95 16.09 20.29
#